data_AF-A0AAV4D941-F1
#
_entry.id   AF-A0AAV4D941-F1
#
_cell.length_a   1.000
_cell.length_b   1.000
_cell.length_c   1.000
_cell.angle_alpha   90.00
_cell.angle_beta   90.00
_cell.angle_gamma   90.00
#
_symmetry.space_group_name_H-M   'P 1'
#
loop_
_entity.id
_entity.type
_entity.pdbx_description
1 polymer ?
#
loop_
_entity_poly.entity_id
_entity_poly.type
_entity_poly.pdbx_seq_one_letter_code
_entity_poly.pdbx_strand_id
1 'polypeptide(L)'
;MRKAVGHLPHVASYFDDILIHSASWEDHLLDLEATLQALRQHNLTGKPSKIFVGYTSIEFLGHIVEGRVVRPDETKIEKILNIQPCTTKQEVQSISGLLNFYRRFIPNFSDIARPLTDLTRKKSPKKVVWSARCQHSLDTLKKTLTSKPVLQLPDLSNTFFVQSDASNKAIGAALLQQHGETLLPCYYASRKLLDREIKYPIIEKECLAVVFALYTFSKYLLMRPFILMVDHKPLSFLRTRKTKNSRLMRWALSLQQFSFRAYCDTHQMH
;
A
#
# COMPACT_ATOMS: atom_id res chain seq x y z
N MET A 1 -11.24 -0.08 23.81
CA MET A 1 -11.88 0.42 22.57
C MET A 1 -12.65 -0.62 21.79
N ARG A 2 -12.04 -1.69 21.25
CA ARG A 2 -12.78 -2.69 20.43
C ARG A 2 -14.03 -3.29 21.09
N LYS A 3 -13.99 -3.57 22.40
CA LYS A 3 -15.18 -4.03 23.16
C LYS A 3 -16.27 -2.96 23.30
N ALA A 4 -15.86 -1.69 23.40
CA ALA A 4 -16.76 -0.58 23.67
C ALA A 4 -17.53 -0.12 22.44
N VAL A 5 -16.84 0.02 21.30
CA VAL A 5 -17.42 0.61 20.08
C VAL A 5 -17.39 -0.32 18.87
N GLY A 6 -16.74 -1.49 18.95
CA GLY A 6 -16.50 -2.35 17.79
C GLY A 6 -17.75 -3.07 17.25
N HIS A 7 -18.90 -2.94 17.92
CA HIS A 7 -20.18 -3.43 17.43
C HIS A 7 -20.92 -2.39 16.57
N LEU A 8 -20.47 -1.13 16.58
CA LEU A 8 -21.06 -0.05 15.80
C LEU A 8 -20.55 -0.11 14.35
N PRO A 9 -21.43 -0.05 13.33
CA PRO A 9 -21.07 -0.32 11.94
C PRO A 9 -20.17 0.75 11.32
N HIS A 10 -20.34 2.01 11.75
CA HIS A 10 -19.71 3.20 11.19
C HIS A 10 -18.56 3.75 12.03
N VAL A 11 -18.04 2.92 12.94
CA VAL A 11 -17.03 3.30 13.91
C VAL A 11 -15.80 2.41 13.77
N ALA A 12 -14.68 3.03 13.41
CA ALA A 12 -13.38 2.40 13.47
C ALA A 12 -12.65 2.83 14.74
N SER A 13 -11.87 1.93 15.34
CA SER A 13 -10.99 2.27 16.46
C SER A 13 -9.60 1.70 16.26
N TYR A 14 -8.59 2.48 16.66
CA TYR A 14 -7.19 2.09 16.64
C TYR A 14 -6.50 2.57 17.91
N PHE A 15 -6.16 1.63 18.81
CA PHE A 15 -5.76 1.93 20.19
C PHE A 15 -6.76 2.87 20.87
N ASP A 16 -6.39 4.14 21.04
CA ASP A 16 -7.18 5.16 21.73
C ASP A 16 -7.93 6.09 20.76
N ASP A 17 -7.63 6.03 19.46
CA ASP A 17 -8.27 6.85 18.44
C ASP A 17 -9.57 6.19 17.95
N ILE A 18 -10.63 6.99 17.83
CA ILE A 18 -11.93 6.59 17.28
C ILE A 18 -12.20 7.44 16.05
N LEU A 19 -12.63 6.79 14.97
CA LEU A 19 -13.10 7.42 13.76
C LEU A 19 -14.57 7.04 13.54
N ILE A 20 -15.42 8.05 13.37
CA ILE A 20 -16.84 7.91 13.04
C ILE A 20 -17.02 8.43 11.62
N HIS A 21 -17.65 7.65 10.73
CA HIS A 21 -17.85 8.04 9.34
C HIS A 21 -19.27 7.69 8.87
N SER A 22 -19.92 8.61 8.14
CA SER A 22 -21.32 8.42 7.72
C SER A 22 -21.54 9.00 6.33
N ALA A 23 -22.60 8.58 5.64
CA ALA A 23 -22.87 9.01 4.27
C ALA A 23 -23.56 10.39 4.21
N SER A 24 -24.35 10.74 5.22
CA SER A 24 -25.06 12.00 5.36
C SER A 24 -24.76 12.64 6.72
N TRP A 25 -25.10 13.92 6.86
CA TRP A 25 -24.95 14.62 8.15
C TRP A 25 -25.94 14.09 9.19
N GLU A 26 -27.15 13.75 8.76
CA GLU A 26 -28.22 13.20 9.58
C GLU A 26 -27.80 11.84 10.16
N ASP A 27 -27.27 10.94 9.32
CA ASP A 27 -26.71 9.66 9.77
C ASP A 27 -25.52 9.87 10.72
N HIS A 28 -24.70 10.90 10.45
CA HIS A 28 -23.54 11.21 11.27
C HIS A 28 -23.90 11.59 12.71
N LEU A 29 -24.99 12.34 12.89
CA LEU A 29 -25.48 12.69 14.23
C LEU A 29 -25.94 11.44 15.00
N LEU A 30 -26.61 10.50 14.32
CA LEU A 30 -27.04 9.23 14.92
C LEU A 30 -25.84 8.35 15.32
N ASP A 31 -24.85 8.21 14.42
CA ASP A 31 -23.63 7.45 14.70
C ASP A 31 -22.79 8.08 15.83
N LEU A 32 -22.72 9.42 15.87
CA LEU A 32 -22.05 10.16 16.92
C LEU A 32 -22.73 9.93 18.27
N GLU A 33 -24.06 10.05 18.33
CA GLU A 33 -24.83 9.81 19.55
C GLU A 33 -24.61 8.38 20.06
N ALA A 34 -24.76 7.37 19.20
CA ALA A 34 -24.55 5.97 19.55
C ALA A 34 -23.13 5.73 20.08
N THR A 35 -22.12 6.34 19.46
CA THR A 35 -20.73 6.23 19.88
C THR A 35 -20.51 6.85 21.27
N LEU A 36 -21.01 8.06 21.51
CA LEU A 36 -20.88 8.73 22.80
C LEU A 36 -21.61 7.98 23.92
N GLN A 37 -22.79 7.43 23.64
CA GLN A 37 -23.52 6.58 24.58
C GLN A 37 -22.73 5.31 24.93
N ALA A 38 -22.15 4.64 23.93
CA ALA A 38 -21.32 3.46 24.15
C ALA A 38 -20.07 3.77 24.99
N LEU A 39 -19.40 4.91 24.73
CA LEU A 39 -18.27 5.35 25.55
C LEU A 39 -18.69 5.61 27.00
N ARG A 40 -19.83 6.27 27.20
CA ARG A 40 -20.39 6.54 28.54
C ARG A 40 -20.69 5.25 29.30
N GLN A 41 -21.30 4.25 28.66
CA GLN A 41 -21.59 2.95 29.28
C GLN A 41 -20.32 2.22 29.73
N HIS A 42 -19.21 2.44 29.05
CA HIS A 42 -17.91 1.86 29.38
C HIS A 42 -17.02 2.76 30.26
N ASN A 43 -17.55 3.87 30.79
CA ASN A 43 -16.81 4.85 31.59
C ASN A 43 -15.57 5.40 30.88
N LEU A 44 -15.65 5.59 29.56
CA LEU A 44 -14.59 6.18 28.75
C LEU A 44 -14.91 7.64 28.45
N THR A 45 -13.88 8.49 28.54
CA THR A 45 -14.00 9.93 28.30
C THR A 45 -12.99 10.38 27.24
N GLY A 46 -13.43 11.20 26.30
CA GLY A 46 -12.54 11.88 25.35
C GLY A 46 -12.09 13.25 25.87
N LYS A 47 -10.88 13.68 25.50
CA LYS A 47 -10.42 15.05 25.78
C LYS A 47 -11.08 16.01 24.79
N PRO A 48 -11.91 16.99 25.21
CA PRO A 48 -12.67 17.84 24.28
C PRO A 48 -11.79 18.57 23.25
N SER A 49 -10.59 19.00 23.64
CA SER A 49 -9.65 19.69 22.75
C SER A 49 -9.04 18.80 21.65
N LYS A 50 -9.34 17.49 21.65
CA LYS A 50 -8.88 16.51 20.66
C LYS A 50 -10.05 15.85 19.91
N ILE A 51 -11.27 16.35 20.11
CA ILE A 51 -12.46 15.87 19.42
C ILE A 51 -12.74 16.80 18.25
N PHE A 52 -12.92 16.23 17.07
CA PHE A 52 -13.22 16.93 15.83
C PHE A 52 -14.51 16.32 15.26
N VAL A 53 -15.54 17.14 15.01
CA VAL A 53 -16.88 16.70 14.58
C VAL A 53 -17.31 17.44 13.32
N GLY A 54 -17.91 16.73 12.36
CA GLY A 54 -18.49 17.35 11.16
C GLY A 54 -17.49 17.85 10.13
N TYR A 55 -16.31 17.23 10.07
CA TYR A 55 -15.29 17.54 9.08
C TYR A 55 -15.40 16.61 7.86
N THR A 56 -15.24 17.17 6.67
CA THR A 56 -15.15 16.41 5.41
C THR A 56 -13.74 15.88 5.13
N SER A 57 -12.75 16.45 5.81
CA SER A 57 -11.33 16.10 5.74
C SER A 57 -10.73 16.07 7.14
N ILE A 58 -10.08 14.97 7.51
CA ILE A 58 -9.50 14.77 8.85
C ILE A 58 -8.14 14.12 8.80
N GLU A 59 -7.27 14.44 9.77
CA GLU A 59 -6.07 13.65 10.04
C GLU A 59 -6.42 12.42 10.88
N PHE A 60 -6.09 11.24 10.38
CA PHE A 60 -6.24 9.98 11.09
C PHE A 60 -5.04 9.08 10.87
N LEU A 61 -4.36 8.68 11.95
CA LEU A 61 -3.17 7.82 11.95
C LEU A 61 -2.03 8.33 11.03
N GLY A 62 -1.84 9.65 10.97
CA GLY A 62 -0.78 10.27 10.15
C GLY A 62 -1.08 10.32 8.65
N HIS A 63 -2.36 10.24 8.29
CA HIS A 63 -2.87 10.38 6.94
C HIS A 63 -4.05 11.35 6.94
N ILE A 64 -4.25 12.06 5.84
CA ILE A 64 -5.46 12.86 5.64
C ILE A 64 -6.49 12.00 4.91
N VAL A 65 -7.69 11.89 5.45
CA VAL A 65 -8.82 11.16 4.85
C VAL A 65 -9.87 12.18 4.43
N GLU A 66 -10.18 12.24 3.14
CA GLU A 66 -11.16 13.17 2.56
C GLU A 66 -11.87 12.51 1.38
N GLY A 67 -13.21 12.57 1.34
CA GLY A 67 -13.98 12.25 0.12
C GLY A 67 -13.70 10.87 -0.48
N ARG A 68 -13.47 9.85 0.36
CA ARG A 68 -13.02 8.48 0.00
C ARG A 68 -11.58 8.33 -0.44
N VAL A 69 -10.76 9.32 -0.15
CA VAL A 69 -9.38 9.38 -0.62
C VAL A 69 -8.45 9.55 0.58
N VAL A 70 -7.28 8.91 0.52
CA VAL A 70 -6.27 8.96 1.60
C VAL A 70 -5.00 9.59 1.07
N ARG A 71 -4.56 10.69 1.70
CA ARG A 71 -3.33 11.41 1.39
C ARG A 71 -2.29 11.21 2.49
N PRO A 72 -1.00 11.31 2.16
CA PRO A 72 0.00 11.56 3.18
C PRO A 72 -0.30 12.89 3.91
N ASP A 73 0.03 12.94 5.20
CA ASP A 73 -0.02 14.17 5.97
C ASP A 73 0.94 15.23 5.41
N GLU A 74 0.44 16.46 5.21
CA GLU A 74 1.18 17.55 4.57
C GLU A 74 2.40 17.97 5.39
N THR A 75 2.28 18.05 6.71
CA THR A 75 3.39 18.43 7.60
C THR A 75 4.55 17.43 7.54
N LYS A 76 4.23 16.14 7.34
CA LYS A 76 5.23 15.09 7.15
C LYS A 76 5.79 15.08 5.73
N ILE A 77 5.00 15.43 4.71
CA ILE A 77 5.50 15.64 3.34
C ILE A 77 6.51 16.79 3.32
N GLU A 78 6.24 17.93 3.98
CA GLU A 78 7.17 19.06 4.04
C GLU A 78 8.54 18.66 4.61
N LYS A 79 8.55 17.85 5.67
CA LYS A 79 9.79 17.28 6.21
C LYS A 79 10.53 16.44 5.18
N ILE A 80 9.81 15.66 4.37
CA ILE A 80 10.41 14.87 3.29
C ILE A 80 10.97 15.77 2.20
N LEU A 81 10.26 16.82 1.80
CA LEU A 81 10.70 17.75 0.76
C LEU A 81 11.98 18.49 1.14
N ASN A 82 12.12 18.84 2.41
CA ASN A 82 13.27 19.57 2.94
C ASN A 82 14.47 18.68 3.27
N ILE A 83 14.40 17.36 3.02
CA ILE A 83 15.53 16.44 3.22
C ILE A 83 16.73 16.90 2.37
N GLN A 84 17.84 17.10 3.05
CA GLN A 84 19.15 17.36 2.46
C GLN A 84 19.92 16.06 2.18
N PRO A 85 20.92 16.08 1.28
CA PRO A 85 21.82 14.96 1.06
C PRO A 85 22.45 14.46 2.37
N CYS A 86 22.33 13.16 2.63
CA CYS A 86 22.87 12.57 3.86
C CYS A 86 24.40 12.41 3.78
N THR A 87 25.07 12.69 4.89
CA THR A 87 26.51 12.48 5.06
C THR A 87 26.81 11.24 5.92
N THR A 88 25.82 10.75 6.68
CA THR A 88 25.97 9.59 7.56
C THR A 88 24.96 8.48 7.28
N LYS A 89 25.34 7.25 7.59
CA LYS A 89 24.48 6.07 7.47
C LYS A 89 23.22 6.17 8.35
N GLN A 90 23.34 6.80 9.52
CA GLN A 90 22.22 6.99 10.46
C GLN A 90 21.15 7.94 9.87
N GLU A 91 21.58 9.04 9.23
CA GLU A 91 20.66 9.92 8.50
C GLU A 91 19.91 9.17 7.41
N VAL A 92 20.61 8.38 6.60
CA VAL A 92 19.97 7.57 5.54
C VAL A 92 18.97 6.58 6.12
N GLN A 93 19.28 5.94 7.26
CA GLN A 93 18.37 5.03 7.95
C GLN A 93 17.12 5.75 8.46
N SER A 94 17.28 6.93 9.07
CA SER A 94 16.17 7.76 9.56
C SER A 94 15.22 8.14 8.42
N ILE A 95 15.78 8.69 7.33
CA ILE A 95 15.03 9.07 6.14
C ILE A 95 14.37 7.85 5.47
N SER A 96 15.08 6.73 5.36
CA SER A 96 14.51 5.49 4.82
C SER A 96 13.36 4.98 5.67
N GLY A 97 13.39 5.16 7.00
CA GLY A 97 12.29 4.85 7.89
C GLY A 97 11.05 5.70 7.61
N LEU A 98 11.24 7.01 7.46
CA LEU A 98 10.16 7.94 7.10
C LEU A 98 9.56 7.64 5.72
N LEU A 99 10.40 7.39 4.72
CA LEU A 99 9.95 7.02 3.37
C LEU A 99 9.21 5.67 3.36
N ASN A 100 9.66 4.71 4.17
CA ASN A 100 8.99 3.41 4.31
C ASN A 100 7.56 3.54 4.88
N PHE A 101 7.30 4.52 5.74
CA PHE A 101 5.95 4.80 6.24
C PHE A 101 4.98 5.13 5.09
N TYR A 102 5.47 5.84 4.07
CA TYR A 102 4.69 6.22 2.88
C TYR A 102 4.86 5.32 1.67
N ARG A 103 5.55 4.17 1.79
CA ARG A 103 5.79 3.25 0.66
C ARG A 103 4.50 2.81 -0.05
N ARG A 104 3.36 2.78 0.67
CA ARG A 104 2.06 2.37 0.10
C ARG A 104 1.52 3.33 -0.96
N PHE A 105 2.03 4.56 -1.00
CA PHE A 105 1.67 5.60 -1.95
C PHE A 105 2.58 5.61 -3.18
N ILE A 106 3.66 4.82 -3.17
CA ILE A 106 4.74 4.91 -4.16
C ILE A 106 4.78 3.61 -4.98
N PRO A 107 4.42 3.65 -6.28
CA PRO A 107 4.61 2.49 -7.15
C PRO A 107 6.10 2.13 -7.22
N ASN A 108 6.40 0.82 -7.17
CA ASN A 108 7.76 0.30 -7.29
C ASN A 108 8.78 0.91 -6.31
N PHE A 109 8.32 1.33 -5.12
CA PHE A 109 9.15 1.95 -4.08
C PHE A 109 10.50 1.28 -3.86
N SER A 110 10.54 -0.06 -3.80
CA SER A 110 11.76 -0.82 -3.50
C SER A 110 12.85 -0.69 -4.56
N ASP A 111 12.48 -0.49 -5.82
CA ASP A 111 13.44 -0.21 -6.89
C ASP A 111 13.92 1.24 -6.85
N ILE A 112 13.00 2.18 -6.65
CA ILE A 112 13.32 3.62 -6.57
C ILE A 112 14.23 3.89 -5.36
N ALA A 113 13.87 3.41 -4.16
CA ALA A 113 14.60 3.62 -2.90
C ALA A 113 15.87 2.75 -2.77
N ARG A 114 16.20 1.95 -3.78
CA ARG A 114 17.34 1.03 -3.74
C ARG A 114 18.68 1.75 -3.50
N PRO A 115 19.02 2.86 -4.17
CA PRO A 115 20.29 3.55 -3.96
C PRO A 115 20.47 3.97 -2.49
N LEU A 116 19.40 4.46 -1.87
CA LEU A 116 19.39 4.85 -0.45
C LEU A 116 19.60 3.65 0.47
N THR A 117 18.83 2.59 0.25
CA THR A 117 18.91 1.39 1.09
C THR A 117 20.23 0.62 0.93
N ASP A 118 20.89 0.72 -0.23
CA ASP A 118 22.23 0.13 -0.43
C ASP A 118 23.31 0.82 0.43
N LEU A 119 23.15 2.11 0.74
CA LEU A 119 24.00 2.83 1.71
C LEU A 119 23.79 2.34 3.17
N THR A 120 22.65 1.73 3.47
CA THR A 120 22.32 1.28 4.84
C THR A 120 22.74 -0.16 5.16
N ARG A 121 23.29 -0.92 4.20
CA ARG A 121 23.68 -2.33 4.39
C ARG A 121 24.70 -2.49 5.52
N LYS A 122 24.71 -3.64 6.20
CA LYS A 122 25.61 -3.90 7.35
C LYS A 122 27.08 -3.60 7.03
N LYS A 123 27.56 -4.01 5.85
CA LYS A 123 28.94 -3.79 5.39
C LYS A 123 29.24 -2.38 4.85
N SER A 124 28.24 -1.51 4.71
CA SER A 124 28.43 -0.14 4.21
C SER A 124 29.07 0.75 5.29
N PRO A 125 29.99 1.65 4.90
CA PRO A 125 30.70 2.55 5.82
C PRO A 125 29.73 3.47 6.57
N LYS A 126 30.17 3.99 7.73
CA LYS A 126 29.39 4.97 8.51
C LYS A 126 29.26 6.31 7.80
N LYS A 127 30.35 6.76 7.15
CA LYS A 127 30.35 7.94 6.29
C LYS A 127 29.75 7.56 4.93
N VAL A 128 28.78 8.34 4.48
CA VAL A 128 28.08 8.13 3.23
C VAL A 128 28.69 9.02 2.15
N VAL A 129 28.93 8.44 0.98
CA VAL A 129 29.18 9.19 -0.25
C VAL A 129 27.86 9.31 -0.98
N TRP A 130 27.27 10.51 -0.94
CA TRP A 130 26.00 10.77 -1.60
C TRP A 130 26.21 10.91 -3.10
N SER A 131 25.80 9.89 -3.87
CA SER A 131 25.98 9.88 -5.33
C SER A 131 24.80 10.55 -6.05
N ALA A 132 25.01 10.94 -7.31
CA ALA A 132 23.93 11.43 -8.18
C ALA A 132 22.76 10.44 -8.28
N ARG A 133 23.03 9.14 -8.21
CA ARG A 133 21.99 8.10 -8.17
C ARG A 133 21.14 8.15 -6.89
N CYS A 134 21.75 8.48 -5.75
CA CYS A 134 21.03 8.66 -4.49
C CYS A 134 20.18 9.91 -4.53
N GLN A 135 20.71 10.99 -5.10
CA GLN A 135 19.96 12.24 -5.30
C GLN A 135 18.73 12.01 -6.20
N HIS A 136 18.93 11.41 -7.37
CA HIS A 136 17.83 11.09 -8.29
C HIS A 136 16.77 10.19 -7.67
N SER A 137 17.18 9.19 -6.87
CA SER A 137 16.27 8.34 -6.09
C SER A 137 15.44 9.15 -5.10
N LEU A 138 16.07 10.02 -4.32
CA LEU A 138 15.38 10.87 -3.35
C LEU A 138 14.41 11.84 -4.05
N ASP A 139 14.83 12.47 -5.14
CA ASP A 139 13.99 13.43 -5.88
C ASP A 139 12.79 12.75 -6.54
N THR A 140 12.98 11.53 -7.05
CA THR A 140 11.88 10.71 -7.57
C THR A 140 10.87 10.40 -6.47
N LEU A 141 11.33 9.97 -5.29
CA LEU A 141 10.44 9.68 -4.15
C LEU A 141 9.69 10.93 -3.68
N LYS A 142 10.38 12.08 -3.58
CA LYS A 142 9.76 13.38 -3.26
C LYS A 142 8.66 13.72 -4.27
N LYS A 143 8.98 13.66 -5.57
CA LYS A 143 8.04 13.95 -6.65
C LYS A 143 6.83 13.03 -6.61
N THR A 144 7.03 11.73 -6.41
CA THR A 144 5.91 10.77 -6.36
C THR A 144 4.99 11.01 -5.16
N LEU A 145 5.54 11.42 -4.01
CA LEU A 145 4.76 11.73 -2.81
C LEU A 145 3.97 13.04 -2.91
N THR A 146 4.44 13.99 -3.73
CA THR A 146 3.76 15.28 -3.95
C THR A 146 2.87 15.32 -5.19
N SER A 147 3.08 14.41 -6.15
CA SER A 147 2.20 14.25 -7.30
C SER A 147 0.92 13.51 -6.93
N LYS A 148 -0.20 13.79 -7.63
CA LYS A 148 -1.34 12.87 -7.69
C LYS A 148 -0.83 11.55 -8.32
N PRO A 149 -1.07 10.36 -7.72
CA PRO A 149 -2.40 9.93 -7.34
C PRO A 149 -2.55 9.69 -5.84
N VAL A 150 -3.72 10.08 -5.37
CA VAL A 150 -4.16 9.85 -4.02
C VAL A 150 -4.73 8.43 -3.93
N LEU A 151 -4.41 7.68 -2.87
CA LEU A 151 -4.96 6.34 -2.71
C LEU A 151 -6.46 6.42 -2.46
N GLN A 152 -7.24 5.65 -3.20
CA GLN A 152 -8.66 5.47 -2.93
C GLN A 152 -8.83 4.57 -1.71
N LEU A 153 -9.78 4.92 -0.85
CA LEU A 153 -10.23 4.01 0.21
C LEU A 153 -10.81 2.75 -0.45
N PRO A 154 -10.27 1.56 -0.13
CA PRO A 154 -10.80 0.31 -0.66
C PRO A 154 -12.28 0.15 -0.33
N ASP A 155 -13.11 -0.03 -1.35
CA ASP A 155 -14.50 -0.42 -1.19
C ASP A 155 -14.62 -1.95 -1.25
N LEU A 156 -15.01 -2.58 -0.16
CA LEU A 156 -15.11 -4.04 -0.13
C LEU A 156 -16.28 -4.60 -0.95
N SER A 157 -17.22 -3.75 -1.40
CA SER A 157 -18.32 -4.16 -2.29
C SER A 157 -17.93 -4.18 -3.76
N ASN A 158 -16.83 -3.51 -4.14
CA ASN A 158 -16.42 -3.37 -5.53
C ASN A 158 -15.31 -4.35 -5.89
N THR A 159 -15.27 -4.73 -7.17
CA THR A 159 -14.24 -5.63 -7.71
C THR A 159 -12.86 -4.99 -7.59
N PHE A 160 -11.92 -5.76 -7.05
CA PHE A 160 -10.50 -5.39 -7.03
C PHE A 160 -9.81 -5.81 -8.33
N PHE A 161 -8.84 -5.00 -8.74
CA PHE A 161 -7.90 -5.30 -9.80
C PHE A 161 -6.50 -5.37 -9.20
N VAL A 162 -5.74 -6.39 -9.57
CA VAL A 162 -4.37 -6.58 -9.09
C VAL A 162 -3.44 -6.54 -10.29
N GLN A 163 -2.49 -5.61 -10.24
CA GLN A 163 -1.36 -5.57 -11.16
C GLN A 163 -0.09 -5.99 -10.40
N SER A 164 0.82 -6.64 -11.10
CA SER A 164 2.13 -6.99 -10.57
C SER A 164 3.18 -6.87 -11.66
N ASP A 165 4.35 -6.38 -11.28
CA ASP A 165 5.50 -6.26 -12.18
C ASP A 165 6.76 -6.79 -11.49
N ALA A 166 7.72 -7.26 -12.29
CA ALA A 166 8.99 -7.78 -11.83
C ALA A 166 10.14 -7.17 -12.62
N SER A 167 11.00 -6.44 -11.92
CA SER A 167 12.28 -6.03 -12.46
C SER A 167 13.34 -7.11 -12.21
N ASN A 168 14.56 -6.87 -12.70
CA ASN A 168 15.69 -7.74 -12.41
C ASN A 168 16.09 -7.78 -10.92
N LYS A 169 15.55 -6.88 -10.09
CA LYS A 169 16.08 -6.58 -8.75
C LYS A 169 15.00 -6.36 -7.69
N ALA A 170 13.77 -6.04 -8.06
CA ALA A 170 12.64 -5.98 -7.15
C ALA A 170 11.37 -6.47 -7.85
N ILE A 171 10.31 -6.62 -7.07
CA ILE A 171 8.95 -6.89 -7.54
C ILE A 171 8.02 -5.83 -6.97
N GLY A 172 7.02 -5.46 -7.76
CA GLY A 172 6.01 -4.47 -7.45
C GLY A 172 4.61 -5.04 -7.63
N ALA A 173 3.66 -4.43 -6.95
CA ALA A 173 2.25 -4.75 -7.07
C ALA A 173 1.38 -3.52 -6.77
N ALA A 174 0.23 -3.45 -7.43
CA ALA A 174 -0.79 -2.45 -7.17
C ALA A 174 -2.15 -3.12 -6.97
N LEU A 175 -2.84 -2.73 -5.90
CA LEU A 175 -4.26 -3.01 -5.71
C LEU A 175 -5.03 -1.79 -6.20
N LEU A 176 -5.93 -2.01 -7.16
CA LEU A 176 -6.67 -0.97 -7.85
C LEU A 176 -8.17 -1.25 -7.76
N GLN A 177 -8.98 -0.21 -7.90
CA GLN A 177 -10.42 -0.30 -8.10
C GLN A 177 -10.88 0.66 -9.19
N GLN A 178 -11.97 0.28 -9.85
CA GLN A 178 -12.59 1.11 -10.87
C GLN A 178 -13.29 2.32 -10.22
N HIS A 179 -13.00 3.50 -10.75
CA HIS A 179 -13.65 4.76 -10.41
C HIS A 179 -14.02 5.47 -11.71
N GLY A 180 -15.31 5.41 -12.05
CA GLY A 180 -15.78 5.78 -13.39
C GLY A 180 -15.15 4.86 -14.45
N GLU A 181 -14.48 5.46 -15.43
CA GLU A 181 -13.79 4.75 -16.52
C GLU A 181 -12.32 4.44 -16.20
N THR A 182 -11.81 4.89 -15.05
CA THR A 182 -10.38 4.79 -14.70
C THR A 182 -10.13 3.80 -13.57
N LEU A 183 -8.99 3.12 -13.61
CA LEU A 183 -8.50 2.34 -12.48
C LEU A 183 -7.64 3.23 -11.58
N LEU A 184 -8.06 3.39 -10.33
CA LEU A 184 -7.33 4.18 -9.34
C LEU A 184 -6.72 3.28 -8.27
N PRO A 185 -5.53 3.64 -7.75
CA PRO A 185 -4.82 2.82 -6.78
C PRO A 185 -5.44 2.92 -5.38
N CYS A 186 -5.60 1.78 -4.75
CA CYS A 186 -5.93 1.66 -3.33
C CYS A 186 -4.68 1.38 -2.48
N TYR A 187 -3.69 0.67 -3.03
CA TYR A 187 -2.47 0.32 -2.32
C TYR A 187 -1.33 -0.07 -3.29
N TYR A 188 -0.13 0.49 -3.12
CA TYR A 188 1.09 0.01 -3.77
C TYR A 188 1.96 -0.82 -2.82
N ALA A 189 2.47 -1.94 -3.32
CA ALA A 189 3.40 -2.79 -2.59
C ALA A 189 4.63 -3.08 -3.43
N SER A 190 5.79 -3.17 -2.79
CA SER A 190 7.00 -3.64 -3.46
C SER A 190 7.97 -4.23 -2.45
N ARG A 191 8.85 -5.10 -2.93
CA ARG A 191 10.00 -5.58 -2.16
C ARG A 191 11.18 -5.86 -3.07
N LYS A 192 12.39 -5.76 -2.54
CA LYS A 192 13.58 -6.25 -3.21
C LYS A 192 13.52 -7.76 -3.39
N LEU A 193 14.07 -8.23 -4.50
CA LEU A 193 14.36 -9.65 -4.70
C LEU A 193 15.50 -10.05 -3.76
N LEU A 194 15.39 -11.25 -3.18
CA LEU A 194 16.48 -11.89 -2.47
C LEU A 194 17.60 -12.29 -3.44
N ASP A 195 18.83 -12.47 -2.97
CA ASP A 195 19.97 -12.82 -3.82
C ASP A 195 19.74 -14.08 -4.66
N ARG A 196 18.97 -15.04 -4.13
CA ARG A 196 18.54 -16.24 -4.85
C ARG A 196 17.47 -15.97 -5.93
N GLU A 197 16.55 -15.03 -5.65
CA GLU A 197 15.44 -14.69 -6.54
C GLU A 197 15.90 -13.81 -7.71
N ILE A 198 16.96 -13.02 -7.53
CA ILE A 198 17.59 -12.23 -8.60
C ILE A 198 18.02 -13.13 -9.78
N LYS A 199 18.42 -14.37 -9.48
CA LYS A 199 18.87 -15.36 -10.48
C LYS A 199 17.72 -16.11 -11.15
N TYR A 200 16.48 -15.90 -10.71
CA TYR A 200 15.33 -16.55 -11.32
C TYR A 200 15.15 -16.10 -12.78
N PRO A 201 14.73 -17.01 -13.66
CA PRO A 201 14.24 -16.65 -15.00
C PRO A 201 13.11 -15.61 -14.90
N ILE A 202 12.94 -14.81 -15.96
CA ILE A 202 11.95 -13.71 -16.00
C ILE A 202 10.55 -14.21 -15.65
N ILE A 203 10.11 -15.31 -16.26
CA ILE A 203 8.81 -15.95 -15.98
C ILE A 203 8.60 -16.30 -14.51
N GLU A 204 9.64 -16.72 -13.80
CA GLU A 204 9.55 -17.04 -12.39
C GLU A 204 9.52 -15.78 -11.52
N LYS A 205 10.20 -14.71 -11.94
CA LYS A 205 10.13 -13.41 -11.25
C LYS A 205 8.75 -12.78 -11.39
N GLU A 206 8.14 -12.86 -12.57
CA GLU A 206 6.77 -12.42 -12.80
C GLU A 206 5.77 -13.21 -11.94
N CYS A 207 5.88 -14.55 -11.93
CA CYS A 207 5.02 -15.35 -11.07
C CYS A 207 5.26 -15.05 -9.58
N LEU A 208 6.50 -14.83 -9.16
CA LEU A 208 6.83 -14.40 -7.81
C LEU A 208 6.19 -13.04 -7.47
N ALA A 209 6.13 -12.10 -8.43
CA ALA A 209 5.45 -10.82 -8.25
C ALA A 209 3.95 -11.01 -8.04
N VAL A 210 3.29 -11.90 -8.79
CA VAL A 210 1.89 -12.28 -8.58
C VAL A 210 1.69 -12.88 -7.18
N VAL A 211 2.51 -13.87 -6.80
CA VAL A 211 2.43 -14.48 -5.48
C VAL A 211 2.60 -13.42 -4.39
N PHE A 212 3.60 -12.56 -4.50
CA PHE A 212 3.82 -11.46 -3.58
C PHE A 212 2.60 -10.52 -3.50
N ALA A 213 2.02 -10.13 -4.63
CA ALA A 213 0.83 -9.27 -4.69
C ALA A 213 -0.35 -9.89 -3.93
N LEU A 214 -0.69 -11.14 -4.24
CA LEU A 214 -1.86 -11.81 -3.68
C LEU A 214 -1.75 -12.04 -2.17
N TYR A 215 -0.57 -12.42 -1.69
CA TYR A 215 -0.34 -12.54 -0.25
C TYR A 215 -0.33 -11.17 0.46
N THR A 216 0.25 -10.15 -0.16
CA THR A 216 0.29 -8.79 0.41
C THR A 216 -1.10 -8.19 0.53
N PHE A 217 -1.97 -8.43 -0.45
CA PHE A 217 -3.34 -7.92 -0.48
C PHE A 217 -4.37 -8.92 0.03
N SER A 218 -3.94 -10.02 0.67
CA SER A 218 -4.81 -11.11 1.13
C SER A 218 -5.99 -10.64 1.98
N LYS A 219 -5.80 -9.63 2.84
CA LYS A 219 -6.88 -9.03 3.65
C LYS A 219 -8.04 -8.45 2.82
N TYR A 220 -7.78 -8.05 1.58
CA TYR A 220 -8.79 -7.55 0.64
C TYR A 220 -9.29 -8.64 -0.32
N LEU A 221 -8.41 -9.55 -0.73
CA LEU A 221 -8.67 -10.49 -1.81
C LEU A 221 -9.20 -11.86 -1.38
N LEU A 222 -8.93 -12.29 -0.14
CA LEU A 222 -9.43 -13.57 0.35
C LEU A 222 -10.96 -13.56 0.39
N MET A 223 -11.55 -14.67 -0.04
CA MET A 223 -13.01 -14.89 -0.12
C MET A 223 -13.75 -13.94 -1.09
N ARG A 224 -13.04 -13.21 -1.96
CA ARG A 224 -13.65 -12.29 -2.93
C ARG A 224 -13.14 -12.56 -4.34
N PRO A 225 -14.01 -12.52 -5.36
CA PRO A 225 -13.57 -12.54 -6.75
C PRO A 225 -12.85 -11.22 -7.10
N PHE A 226 -11.74 -11.31 -7.80
CA PHE A 226 -11.01 -10.14 -8.30
C PHE A 226 -10.41 -10.40 -9.69
N ILE A 227 -9.92 -9.35 -10.33
CA ILE A 227 -9.26 -9.42 -11.63
C ILE A 227 -7.75 -9.34 -11.42
N LEU A 228 -7.03 -10.37 -11.88
CA LEU A 228 -5.58 -10.36 -11.94
C LEU A 228 -5.17 -9.89 -13.35
N MET A 229 -4.57 -8.72 -13.43
CA MET A 229 -4.05 -8.17 -14.68
C MET A 229 -2.66 -8.78 -14.93
N VAL A 230 -2.51 -9.44 -16.07
CA VAL A 230 -1.28 -10.14 -16.44
C VAL A 230 -0.88 -9.77 -17.86
N ASP A 231 0.28 -9.12 -17.98
CA ASP A 231 0.79 -8.65 -19.27
C ASP A 231 1.43 -9.79 -20.09
N HIS A 232 1.84 -10.88 -19.44
CA HIS A 232 2.60 -11.95 -20.09
C HIS A 232 1.81 -13.27 -20.25
N LYS A 233 1.64 -13.70 -21.51
CA LYS A 233 1.09 -15.02 -21.94
C LYS A 233 1.54 -16.26 -21.13
N PRO A 234 2.78 -16.37 -20.60
CA PRO A 234 3.24 -17.53 -19.86
C PRO A 234 2.52 -17.76 -18.53
N LEU A 235 1.91 -16.74 -17.93
CA LEU A 235 1.09 -16.93 -16.71
C LEU A 235 -0.24 -17.65 -16.99
N SER A 236 -0.52 -18.01 -18.25
CA SER A 236 -1.58 -18.95 -18.62
C SER A 236 -1.49 -20.29 -17.88
N PHE A 237 -0.31 -20.71 -17.39
CA PHE A 237 -0.22 -21.92 -16.54
C PHE A 237 -0.98 -21.80 -15.23
N LEU A 238 -1.18 -20.58 -14.68
CA LEU A 238 -2.03 -20.39 -13.50
C LEU A 238 -3.46 -20.85 -13.76
N ARG A 239 -3.90 -20.75 -15.03
CA ARG A 239 -5.20 -21.25 -15.48
C ARG A 239 -5.17 -22.74 -15.81
N THR A 240 -4.17 -23.20 -16.58
CA THR A 240 -4.12 -24.58 -17.09
C THR A 240 -3.57 -25.60 -16.09
N ARG A 241 -2.90 -25.14 -15.02
CA ARG A 241 -2.26 -25.94 -13.96
C ARG A 241 -1.26 -26.98 -14.48
N LYS A 242 -0.74 -26.78 -15.70
CA LYS A 242 0.22 -27.67 -16.35
C LYS A 242 1.56 -26.95 -16.48
N THR A 243 2.53 -27.36 -15.68
CA THR A 243 3.92 -26.91 -15.80
C THR A 243 4.87 -28.02 -15.36
N LYS A 244 6.01 -28.15 -16.07
CA LYS A 244 7.11 -29.05 -15.65
C LYS A 244 7.99 -28.41 -14.57
N ASN A 245 7.80 -27.12 -14.28
CA ASN A 245 8.57 -26.38 -13.30
C ASN A 245 7.95 -26.54 -11.89
N SER A 246 8.68 -27.22 -11.00
CA SER A 246 8.22 -27.52 -9.64
C SER A 246 8.00 -26.27 -8.77
N ARG A 247 8.72 -25.16 -9.02
CA ARG A 247 8.53 -23.89 -8.31
C ARG A 247 7.21 -23.23 -8.73
N LEU A 248 6.97 -23.13 -10.03
CA LEU A 248 5.70 -22.59 -10.57
C LEU A 248 4.50 -23.43 -10.12
N MET A 249 4.63 -24.76 -10.06
CA MET A 249 3.57 -25.64 -9.56
C MET A 249 3.24 -25.37 -8.08
N ARG A 250 4.26 -25.26 -7.21
CA ARG A 250 4.05 -24.93 -5.79
C ARG A 250 3.37 -23.58 -5.61
N TRP A 251 3.75 -22.58 -6.39
CA TRP A 251 3.08 -21.29 -6.36
C TRP A 251 1.63 -21.38 -6.85
N ALA A 252 1.37 -22.07 -7.96
CA ALA A 252 0.01 -22.28 -8.45
C ALA A 252 -0.90 -22.95 -7.40
N LEU A 253 -0.40 -23.95 -6.68
CA LEU A 253 -1.12 -24.59 -5.56
C LEU A 253 -1.40 -23.60 -4.43
N SER A 254 -0.39 -22.82 -4.03
CA SER A 254 -0.53 -21.82 -2.95
C SER A 254 -1.55 -20.72 -3.28
N LEU A 255 -1.79 -20.48 -4.57
CA LEU A 255 -2.71 -19.46 -5.06
C LEU A 255 -4.17 -19.96 -5.17
N GLN A 256 -4.43 -21.25 -4.94
CA GLN A 256 -5.80 -21.81 -5.04
C GLN A 256 -6.79 -21.23 -4.04
N GLN A 257 -6.31 -20.68 -2.92
CA GLN A 257 -7.15 -19.99 -1.93
C GLN A 257 -7.73 -18.67 -2.46
N PHE A 258 -7.21 -18.14 -3.58
CA PHE A 258 -7.66 -16.90 -4.19
C PHE A 258 -8.58 -17.18 -5.37
N SER A 259 -9.72 -16.49 -5.41
CA SER A 259 -10.66 -16.57 -6.52
C SER A 259 -10.41 -15.41 -7.49
N PHE A 260 -9.75 -15.66 -8.62
CA PHE A 260 -9.45 -14.62 -9.59
C PHE A 260 -9.72 -15.01 -11.03
N ARG A 261 -10.02 -13.99 -11.84
CA ARG A 261 -10.03 -14.06 -13.30
C ARG A 261 -8.80 -13.35 -13.83
N ALA A 262 -8.02 -14.04 -14.64
CA ALA A 262 -6.87 -13.42 -15.31
C ALA A 262 -7.35 -12.63 -16.52
N TYR A 263 -7.00 -11.35 -16.58
CA TYR A 263 -7.23 -10.48 -17.74
C TYR A 263 -5.87 -10.16 -18.38
N CYS A 264 -5.74 -10.47 -19.67
CA CYS A 264 -4.58 -10.08 -20.46
C CYS A 264 -4.98 -8.89 -21.32
N ASP A 265 -4.42 -7.72 -21.03
CA ASP A 265 -4.63 -6.56 -21.88
C ASP A 265 -3.80 -6.75 -23.16
N THR A 266 -4.46 -7.01 -24.29
CA THR A 266 -3.78 -7.16 -25.57
C THR A 266 -3.37 -5.82 -26.19
N HIS A 267 -3.60 -4.69 -25.50
CA HIS A 267 -3.26 -3.36 -25.96
C HIS A 267 -2.70 -2.49 -24.82
N GLN A 268 -1.38 -2.49 -24.65
CA GLN A 268 -0.52 -1.30 -24.43
C GLN A 268 0.82 -1.71 -23.79
N MET A 269 1.83 -1.93 -24.62
CA MET A 269 3.23 -1.74 -24.27
C MET A 269 3.91 -0.99 -25.42
N HIS A 270 3.93 0.33 -25.32
CA HIS A 270 4.91 1.21 -25.96
C HIS A 270 5.28 2.32 -24.98
#